data_AF-A0A944SC54-F1
#
_entry.id   AF-A0A944SC54-F1
#
_cell.length_a   1.000
_cell.length_b   1.000
_cell.length_c   1.000
_cell.angle_alpha   90.00
_cell.angle_beta   90.00
_cell.angle_gamma   90.00
#
_symmetry.space_group_name_H-M   'P 1'
#
loop_
_entity.id
_entity.type
_entity.pdbx_description
1 polymer ?
#
loop_
_entity_poly.entity_id
_entity_poly.type
_entity_poly.pdbx_seq_one_letter_code
_entity_poly.pdbx_strand_id
1 'polypeptide(L)'
;MADNKLATHENYQRSRGVEVGSDRSFGVVFSVVFALIGVFPLLGGRAMRVWALGIAGAIFVVAMAVPWVLHPANRLWMRFGQLLHRIVTPVILAFVFVSTVLPTALIMRLMGKDPMRRKFDPQADSYWIRRPDAEPAPETMKNQF
;
A
#
# COMPACT_ATOMS: atom_id res chain seq x y z
N MET A 1 -28.78 -28.04 -3.29
CA MET A 1 -28.88 -26.88 -2.40
C MET A 1 -28.42 -25.68 -3.21
N ALA A 2 -29.37 -24.86 -3.66
CA ALA A 2 -29.17 -23.91 -4.77
C ALA A 2 -28.39 -22.67 -4.33
N ASP A 3 -27.31 -22.37 -5.06
CA ASP A 3 -26.51 -21.16 -4.94
C ASP A 3 -27.19 -20.04 -5.72
N ASN A 4 -27.98 -19.22 -5.04
CA ASN A 4 -28.67 -18.08 -5.65
C ASN A 4 -27.67 -16.94 -5.81
N LYS A 5 -27.06 -16.84 -6.98
CA LYS A 5 -26.26 -15.70 -7.42
C LYS A 5 -27.16 -14.46 -7.47
N LEU A 6 -27.18 -13.68 -6.40
CA LEU A 6 -27.71 -12.32 -6.41
C LEU A 6 -26.95 -11.54 -7.49
N ALA A 7 -27.61 -11.27 -8.61
CA ALA A 7 -27.09 -10.46 -9.71
C ALA A 7 -27.08 -8.98 -9.28
N THR A 8 -26.18 -8.62 -8.38
CA THR A 8 -25.84 -7.22 -8.13
C THR A 8 -24.80 -6.78 -9.16
N HIS A 9 -24.86 -5.53 -9.63
CA HIS A 9 -23.84 -4.95 -10.52
C HIS A 9 -22.44 -4.92 -9.88
N GLU A 10 -22.36 -5.11 -8.56
CA GLU A 10 -21.12 -5.27 -7.81
C GLU A 10 -20.82 -6.74 -7.54
N ASN A 11 -19.59 -7.16 -7.88
CA ASN A 11 -19.10 -8.50 -7.69
C ASN A 11 -18.22 -8.58 -6.42
N TYR A 12 -18.85 -8.85 -5.27
CA TYR A 12 -18.19 -8.92 -3.96
C TYR A 12 -17.25 -10.13 -3.79
N GLN A 13 -17.21 -11.05 -4.76
CA GLN A 13 -16.32 -12.23 -4.73
C GLN A 13 -14.95 -11.98 -5.37
N ARG A 14 -14.63 -10.74 -5.76
CA ARG A 14 -13.36 -10.42 -6.43
C ARG A 14 -12.19 -10.37 -5.43
N SER A 15 -11.79 -11.53 -4.89
CA SER A 15 -10.48 -11.68 -4.27
C SER A 15 -9.42 -11.59 -5.37
N ARG A 16 -8.82 -10.42 -5.58
CA ARG A 16 -7.60 -10.33 -6.40
C ARG A 16 -6.54 -11.18 -5.71
N GLY A 17 -6.25 -12.36 -6.27
CA GLY A 17 -5.10 -13.15 -5.86
C GLY A 17 -3.84 -12.29 -6.02
N VAL A 18 -2.96 -12.31 -5.03
CA VAL A 18 -1.67 -11.64 -5.15
C VAL A 18 -0.89 -12.35 -6.25
N GLU A 19 -0.78 -11.72 -7.42
CA GLU A 19 0.04 -12.23 -8.51
C GLU A 19 1.48 -12.30 -8.03
N VAL A 20 2.03 -13.51 -7.95
CA VAL A 20 3.42 -13.73 -7.59
C VAL A 20 4.27 -13.17 -8.73
N GLY A 21 5.22 -12.29 -8.43
CA GLY A 21 6.09 -11.70 -9.44
C GLY A 21 6.87 -12.76 -10.21
N SER A 22 7.18 -12.49 -11.48
CA SER A 22 7.92 -13.42 -12.35
C SER A 22 9.32 -13.75 -11.78
N ASP A 23 9.72 -15.01 -11.86
CA ASP A 23 11.03 -15.48 -11.39
C ASP A 23 12.21 -14.73 -12.05
N ARG A 24 12.01 -14.29 -13.30
CA ARG A 24 12.98 -13.46 -14.03
C ARG A 24 13.16 -12.09 -13.38
N SER A 25 12.05 -11.45 -13.02
CA SER A 25 12.06 -10.15 -12.35
C SER A 25 12.74 -10.24 -10.98
N PHE A 26 12.48 -11.32 -10.23
CA PHE A 26 13.17 -11.59 -8.97
C PHE A 26 14.69 -11.66 -9.17
N GLY A 27 15.16 -12.48 -10.13
CA GLY A 27 16.60 -12.60 -10.41
C GLY A 27 17.25 -11.30 -10.85
N VAL A 28 16.58 -10.51 -11.70
CA VAL A 28 17.08 -9.18 -12.14
C VAL A 28 17.22 -8.23 -10.95
N VAL A 29 16.22 -8.16 -10.06
CA VAL A 29 16.29 -7.30 -8.87
C VAL A 29 17.49 -7.67 -8.00
N PHE A 30 17.68 -8.96 -7.70
CA PHE A 30 18.81 -9.40 -6.88
C PHE A 30 20.16 -9.17 -7.57
N SER A 31 20.25 -9.39 -8.88
CA SER A 31 21.45 -9.04 -9.65
C SER A 31 21.79 -7.56 -9.53
N VAL A 32 20.81 -6.66 -9.66
CA VAL A 32 21.02 -5.21 -9.52
C VAL A 32 21.47 -4.86 -8.10
N VAL A 33 20.84 -5.45 -7.08
CA VAL A 33 21.24 -5.24 -5.68
C VAL A 33 22.70 -5.65 -5.44
N PHE A 34 23.12 -6.83 -5.90
CA PHE A 34 24.51 -7.27 -5.76
C PHE A 34 25.49 -6.43 -6.59
N ALA A 35 25.08 -5.97 -7.78
CA ALA A 35 25.88 -5.05 -8.59
C ALA A 35 26.09 -3.72 -7.86
N LEU A 36 25.04 -3.15 -7.27
CA LEU A 36 25.13 -1.94 -6.45
C LEU A 36 26.06 -2.16 -5.25
N ILE A 37 25.97 -3.29 -4.54
CA ILE A 37 26.89 -3.63 -3.45
C ILE A 37 28.34 -3.78 -3.94
N GLY A 38 28.52 -4.29 -5.15
CA GLY A 38 29.82 -4.43 -5.83
C GLY A 38 30.49 -3.09 -6.12
N VAL A 39 29.69 -2.13 -6.57
CA VAL A 39 30.09 -0.79 -7.02
C VAL A 39 30.13 0.23 -5.87
N PHE A 40 29.30 0.07 -4.83
CA PHE A 40 29.17 1.00 -3.71
C PHE A 40 30.51 1.42 -3.06
N PRO A 41 31.51 0.53 -2.86
CA PRO A 41 32.81 0.90 -2.30
C PRO A 41 33.60 1.93 -3.13
N LEU A 42 33.31 2.05 -4.43
CA LEU A 42 33.95 3.04 -5.31
C LEU A 42 33.65 4.48 -4.87
N LEU A 43 32.45 4.73 -4.31
CA LEU A 43 32.07 6.05 -3.79
C LEU A 43 32.96 6.50 -2.63
N GLY A 44 33.61 5.56 -1.94
CA GLY A 44 34.58 5.82 -0.87
C GLY A 44 36.04 5.63 -1.29
N GLY A 45 36.34 5.55 -2.59
CA GLY A 45 37.71 5.36 -3.10
C GLY A 45 38.30 3.96 -2.86
N ARG A 46 37.47 2.97 -2.49
CA ARG A 46 37.90 1.58 -2.27
C ARG A 46 37.73 0.75 -3.54
N ALA A 47 38.49 -0.35 -3.65
CA ALA A 47 38.37 -1.29 -4.75
C ALA A 47 36.96 -1.92 -4.82
N MET A 48 36.53 -2.24 -6.05
CA MET A 48 35.28 -2.94 -6.31
C MET A 48 35.25 -4.29 -5.59
N ARG A 49 34.09 -4.68 -5.07
CA ARG A 49 33.91 -6.03 -4.53
C ARG A 49 33.65 -6.99 -5.69
N VAL A 50 34.74 -7.47 -6.28
CA VAL A 50 34.72 -8.38 -7.45
C VAL A 50 33.88 -9.63 -7.20
N TRP A 51 33.89 -10.14 -5.97
CA TRP A 51 33.05 -11.27 -5.57
C TRP A 51 31.55 -10.95 -5.69
N ALA A 52 31.12 -9.74 -5.32
CA ALA A 52 29.72 -9.33 -5.39
C ALA A 52 29.28 -9.11 -6.85
N LEU A 53 30.18 -8.59 -7.69
CA LEU A 53 29.96 -8.48 -9.14
C LEU A 53 29.87 -9.86 -9.81
N GLY A 54 30.70 -10.83 -9.39
CA GLY A 54 30.63 -12.21 -9.86
C GLY A 54 29.28 -12.87 -9.51
N ILE A 55 28.80 -12.67 -8.28
CA ILE A 55 27.48 -13.15 -7.85
C ILE A 55 26.36 -12.48 -8.64
N ALA A 56 26.44 -11.16 -8.86
CA ALA A 56 25.46 -10.42 -9.66
C ALA A 56 25.36 -11.01 -11.09
N GLY A 57 26.50 -11.18 -11.76
CA GLY A 57 26.56 -11.78 -13.10
C GLY A 57 26.01 -13.20 -13.15
N ALA A 58 26.37 -14.04 -12.17
CA ALA A 58 25.86 -15.41 -12.08
C ALA A 58 24.33 -15.43 -11.92
N ILE A 59 23.78 -14.65 -11.00
CA ILE A 59 22.32 -14.56 -10.79
C ILE A 59 21.62 -14.06 -12.05
N PHE A 60 22.18 -13.06 -12.73
CA PHE A 60 21.62 -12.53 -13.97
C PHE A 60 21.53 -13.58 -15.08
N VAL A 61 22.62 -14.34 -15.28
CA VAL A 61 22.67 -15.41 -16.28
C VAL A 61 21.65 -16.51 -15.95
N VAL A 62 21.57 -16.93 -14.68
CA VAL A 62 20.59 -17.93 -14.25
C VAL A 62 19.15 -17.41 -14.43
N ALA A 63 18.89 -16.13 -14.13
CA ALA A 63 17.58 -15.52 -14.32
C ALA A 63 17.13 -15.49 -15.79
N MET A 64 18.07 -15.31 -16.73
CA MET A 64 17.78 -15.30 -18.17
C MET A 64 17.66 -16.71 -18.76
N ALA A 65 18.62 -17.59 -18.45
CA ALA A 65 18.72 -18.92 -19.05
C ALA A 65 17.78 -19.95 -18.39
N VAL A 66 17.71 -19.93 -17.06
CA VAL A 66 17.08 -21.00 -16.26
C VAL A 66 16.33 -20.43 -15.04
N PRO A 67 15.26 -19.64 -15.26
CA PRO A 67 14.56 -18.94 -14.17
C PRO A 67 13.86 -19.89 -13.18
N TRP A 68 13.51 -21.11 -13.59
CA TRP A 68 12.81 -22.08 -12.73
C TRP A 68 13.60 -22.46 -11.48
N VAL A 69 14.94 -22.35 -11.50
CA VAL A 69 15.80 -22.60 -10.33
C VAL A 69 15.59 -21.55 -9.24
N LEU A 70 15.22 -20.33 -9.62
CA LEU A 70 14.92 -19.25 -8.66
C LEU A 70 13.50 -19.31 -8.10
N HIS A 71 12.62 -20.15 -8.66
CA HIS A 71 11.21 -20.23 -8.24
C HIS A 71 11.01 -20.45 -6.72
N PRO A 72 11.67 -21.43 -6.06
CA PRO A 72 11.48 -21.63 -4.61
C PRO A 72 11.93 -20.41 -3.80
N ALA A 73 13.02 -19.75 -4.22
CA ALA A 73 13.54 -18.55 -3.58
C ALA A 73 12.60 -17.36 -3.77
N ASN A 74 12.10 -17.14 -4.99
CA ASN A 74 11.12 -16.10 -5.30
C ASN A 74 9.84 -16.27 -4.47
N ARG A 75 9.33 -17.49 -4.37
CA ARG A 75 8.11 -17.77 -3.56
C ARG A 75 8.33 -17.50 -2.08
N LEU A 76 9.49 -17.85 -1.53
CA LEU A 76 9.83 -17.57 -0.13
C LEU A 76 9.96 -16.07 0.11
N TRP A 77 10.63 -15.36 -0.81
CA TRP A 77 10.76 -13.90 -0.76
C TRP A 77 9.41 -13.19 -0.81
N MET A 78 8.51 -13.62 -1.67
CA MET A 78 7.17 -13.04 -1.77
C MET A 78 6.35 -13.26 -0.49
N ARG A 79 6.44 -14.44 0.13
CA ARG A 79 5.82 -14.70 1.44
C ARG A 79 6.41 -13.83 2.53
N PHE A 80 7.73 -13.66 2.53
CA PHE A 80 8.40 -12.75 3.45
C PHE A 80 7.93 -11.31 3.27
N GLY A 81 7.83 -10.85 2.02
CA GLY A 81 7.29 -9.52 1.69
C GLY A 81 5.85 -9.32 2.17
N GLN A 82 4.99 -10.34 2.02
CA GLN A 82 3.62 -10.31 2.53
C GLN A 82 3.57 -10.24 4.07
N LEU A 83 4.41 -11.02 4.75
CA LEU A 83 4.51 -10.99 6.21
C LEU A 83 4.99 -9.62 6.70
N LEU A 84 6.03 -9.07 6.04
CA LEU A 84 6.54 -7.75 6.33
C LEU A 84 5.48 -6.68 6.10
N HIS A 85 4.75 -6.75 4.98
CA HIS A 85 3.65 -5.83 4.67
C HIS A 85 2.57 -5.85 5.76
N ARG A 86 2.21 -7.03 6.28
CA ARG A 86 1.24 -7.17 7.37
C ARG A 86 1.66 -6.46 8.66
N ILE A 87 2.95 -6.29 8.89
CA ILE A 87 3.50 -5.58 10.06
C ILE A 87 3.70 -4.09 9.73
N VAL A 88 4.29 -3.78 8.58
CA VAL A 88 4.64 -2.42 8.19
C VAL A 88 3.39 -1.56 7.96
N THR A 89 2.35 -2.10 7.32
CA THR A 89 1.09 -1.36 7.08
C THR A 89 0.48 -0.81 8.37
N PRO A 90 0.17 -1.62 9.40
CA PRO A 90 -0.39 -1.10 10.65
C PRO A 90 0.59 -0.19 11.39
N VAL A 91 1.90 -0.44 11.33
CA VAL A 91 2.91 0.45 11.96
C VAL A 91 2.90 1.84 11.33
N ILE A 92 2.91 1.93 10.00
CA ILE A 92 2.83 3.22 9.29
C ILE A 92 1.49 3.90 9.57
N LEU A 93 0.38 3.16 9.52
CA LEU A 93 -0.94 3.72 9.84
C LEU A 93 -1.02 4.23 11.27
N ALA A 94 -0.48 3.51 12.25
CA ALA A 94 -0.41 3.93 13.64
C ALA A 94 0.45 5.19 13.79
N PHE A 95 1.60 5.25 13.10
CA PHE A 95 2.45 6.42 13.08
C PHE A 95 1.70 7.65 12.55
N VAL A 96 1.07 7.55 11.37
CA VAL A 96 0.27 8.64 10.78
C VAL A 96 -0.89 9.05 11.70
N PHE A 97 -1.55 8.08 12.32
CA PHE A 97 -2.64 8.36 13.25
C PHE A 97 -2.15 9.16 14.46
N VAL A 98 -1.05 8.75 15.09
CA VAL A 98 -0.50 9.41 16.27
C VAL A 98 0.15 10.75 15.91
N SER A 99 0.81 10.87 14.76
CA SER A 99 1.52 12.08 14.35
C SER A 99 0.60 13.17 13.79
N THR A 100 -0.53 12.79 13.20
CA THR A 100 -1.39 13.71 12.45
C THR A 100 -2.80 13.73 13.02
N VAL A 101 -3.49 12.58 13.03
CA VAL A 101 -4.91 12.54 13.43
C VAL A 101 -5.09 12.88 14.90
N LEU A 102 -4.29 12.28 15.78
CA LEU A 102 -4.36 12.46 17.22
C LEU A 102 -4.10 13.92 17.65
N PRO A 103 -3.03 14.61 17.21
CA PRO A 103 -2.81 16.00 17.58
C PRO A 103 -3.88 16.93 16.99
N THR A 104 -4.33 16.70 15.75
CA THR A 104 -5.45 17.49 15.20
C THR A 104 -6.70 17.32 16.05
N ALA A 105 -7.05 16.09 16.45
CA ALA A 105 -8.20 15.84 17.33
C ALA A 105 -8.04 16.50 18.70
N LEU A 106 -6.83 16.46 19.27
CA LEU A 106 -6.53 17.09 20.56
C LEU A 106 -6.66 18.61 20.48
N ILE A 107 -6.12 19.25 19.44
CA ILE A 107 -6.23 20.69 19.20
C ILE A 107 -7.70 21.09 19.04
N MET A 108 -8.48 20.37 18.23
CA MET A 108 -9.90 20.66 18.05
C MET A 108 -10.67 20.53 19.37
N ARG A 109 -10.35 19.52 20.18
CA ARG A 109 -10.96 19.31 21.50
C ARG A 109 -10.60 20.43 22.49
N LEU A 110 -9.36 20.90 22.49
CA LEU A 110 -8.92 22.05 23.29
C LEU A 110 -9.59 23.36 22.84
N MET A 111 -9.83 23.53 21.54
CA MET A 111 -10.57 24.65 20.98
C MET A 111 -12.11 24.53 21.16
N GLY A 112 -12.60 23.44 21.77
CA GLY A 112 -14.04 23.18 21.93
C GLY A 112 -14.79 22.91 20.62
N LYS A 113 -14.09 22.67 19.52
CA LYS A 113 -14.70 22.42 18.20
C LYS A 113 -15.05 20.94 18.06
N ASP A 114 -16.34 20.66 17.89
CA ASP A 114 -16.85 19.33 17.53
C ASP A 114 -17.53 19.38 16.15
N PRO A 115 -16.77 19.19 15.05
CA PRO A 115 -17.32 19.31 13.71
C PRO A 115 -18.37 18.23 13.40
N MET A 116 -18.31 17.10 14.10
CA MET A 116 -19.23 15.98 13.89
C MET A 116 -20.40 15.98 14.86
N ARG A 117 -20.50 16.97 15.77
CA ARG A 117 -21.57 17.08 16.78
C ARG A 117 -21.86 15.73 17.45
N ARG A 118 -20.80 15.07 17.93
CA ARG A 118 -20.84 13.66 18.35
C ARG A 118 -21.57 13.44 19.67
N LYS A 119 -21.74 14.51 20.46
CA LYS A 119 -22.47 14.45 21.73
C LYS A 119 -23.97 14.35 21.45
N PHE A 120 -24.62 13.40 22.11
CA PHE A 120 -26.08 13.31 22.11
C PHE A 120 -26.67 14.52 22.84
N ASP A 121 -27.57 15.22 22.16
CA ASP A 121 -28.37 16.31 22.69
C ASP A 121 -29.82 15.83 22.91
N PRO A 122 -30.24 15.62 24.17
CA PRO A 122 -31.60 15.17 24.51
C PRO A 122 -32.67 16.21 24.23
N GLN A 123 -32.31 17.48 24.07
CA GLN A 123 -33.26 18.58 23.82
C GLN A 123 -33.34 18.97 22.34
N ALA A 124 -32.60 18.30 21.46
CA ALA A 124 -32.67 18.53 20.03
C ALA A 124 -33.94 17.91 19.44
N ASP A 125 -34.80 18.74 18.84
CA ASP A 125 -36.00 18.28 18.10
C ASP A 125 -35.63 17.40 16.89
N SER A 126 -34.47 17.63 16.28
CA SER A 126 -33.93 16.82 15.18
C SER A 126 -32.43 17.08 14.97
N TYR A 127 -31.67 16.03 14.65
CA TYR A 127 -30.27 16.13 14.22
C TYR A 127 -30.12 16.53 12.74
N TRP A 128 -31.22 16.66 12.00
CA TRP A 128 -31.20 16.99 10.58
C TRP A 128 -30.66 18.41 10.37
N ILE A 129 -29.53 18.52 9.67
CA ILE A 129 -28.95 19.80 9.27
C ILE A 129 -29.76 20.31 8.08
N ARG A 130 -30.65 21.30 8.31
CA ARG A 130 -31.37 21.97 7.23
C ARG A 130 -30.38 22.66 6.30
N ARG A 131 -30.44 22.32 5.01
CA ARG A 131 -29.75 23.12 3.98
C ARG A 131 -30.57 24.38 3.71
N PRO A 132 -29.92 25.50 3.38
CA PRO A 132 -30.63 26.69 2.95
C PRO A 132 -31.49 26.39 1.72
N ASP A 133 -32.68 26.97 1.66
CA ASP A 133 -33.69 26.73 0.62
C ASP A 133 -33.30 27.29 -0.76
N ALA A 134 -32.15 27.96 -0.85
CA ALA A 134 -31.60 28.41 -2.12
C ALA A 134 -31.24 27.20 -2.99
N GLU A 135 -31.91 27.07 -4.13
CA GLU A 135 -31.55 26.08 -5.14
C GLU A 135 -30.06 26.22 -5.48
N PRO A 136 -29.28 25.13 -5.40
CA PRO A 136 -27.89 25.17 -5.85
C PRO A 136 -27.88 25.62 -7.30
N ALA A 137 -27.01 26.59 -7.65
CA ALA A 137 -26.92 27.08 -9.01
C ALA A 137 -26.72 25.90 -9.98
N PRO A 138 -27.36 25.88 -11.17
CA PRO A 138 -27.25 24.78 -12.14
C PRO A 138 -25.80 24.44 -12.52
N GLU A 139 -24.90 25.42 -12.40
CA GLU A 139 -23.44 25.30 -12.60
C GLU A 139 -22.78 24.25 -11.70
N THR A 140 -23.35 23.98 -10.51
CA THR A 140 -22.73 23.15 -9.47
C THR A 140 -22.72 21.66 -9.82
N MET A 141 -23.54 21.24 -10.79
CA MET A 141 -23.68 19.84 -11.22
C MET A 141 -23.35 19.65 -12.70
N LYS A 142 -22.28 20.29 -13.19
CA LYS A 142 -21.88 20.23 -14.62
C LYS A 142 -21.57 18.83 -15.15
N ASN A 143 -21.13 17.90 -14.29
CA ASN A 143 -20.74 16.53 -14.69
C ASN A 143 -21.38 15.50 -13.76
N GLN A 144 -22.70 15.33 -13.79
CA GLN A 144 -23.38 14.33 -12.94
C GLN A 144 -23.37 12.91 -13.51
N PHE A 145 -22.91 12.73 -14.76
CA PHE A 145 -22.81 11.45 -15.45
C PHE A 145 -21.44 11.31 -16.13
#